data_AF-A0A932AQX0-F1
#
_entry.id   AF-A0A932AQX0-F1
#
_cell.length_a   1.000
_cell.length_b   1.000
_cell.length_c   1.000
_cell.angle_alpha   90.00
_cell.angle_beta   90.00
_cell.angle_gamma   90.00
#
_symmetry.space_group_name_H-M   'P 1'
#
loop_
_entity.id
_entity.type
_entity.pdbx_description
1 polymer ?
#
loop_
_entity_poly.entity_id
_entity_poly.type
_entity_poly.pdbx_seq_one_letter_code
_entity_poly.pdbx_strand_id
1 'polypeptide(L)'
;MGLYQRSSDRAVLLLGLAVTVAAVEVLSLAGLVPGYATGELVVPPSIVPGLLLVAVLGRQALGRPRDVRVARVLWVAGPILVASAFVAYQRVTSPVQALGLAVASANEEVVYRFAVPAVVTAVLTALRVPTRTARIVGFATAAVWFVFLPGHQDQMSSIALMAPFAAFAALTAVVVYRSGSLAAAALAHVALNLSTFLVLEGAITVRTRGVVVAVVLLLAVWGYGRRREMAPAAPPVRLAVPFNLAVPVDDGLVIDLRDGVVPTVTLPDGRVQAIGGPPARAKEGPAAAPAPLASDPTAPLLARGADPGQL
;
A
#
# COMPACT_ATOMS: atom_id res chain seq x y z
N MET A 1 -26.40 -8.29 4.05
CA MET A 1 -26.51 -7.03 3.29
C MET A 1 -25.75 -5.86 3.93
N GLY A 2 -25.89 -5.57 5.23
CA GLY A 2 -25.27 -4.38 5.87
C GLY A 2 -23.73 -4.30 5.97
N LEU A 3 -22.98 -5.41 5.90
CA LEU A 3 -21.50 -5.36 5.90
C LEU A 3 -20.90 -4.97 4.54
N TYR A 4 -21.64 -5.19 3.44
CA TYR A 4 -21.18 -4.91 2.09
C TYR A 4 -21.29 -3.40 1.79
N GLN A 5 -22.41 -2.76 2.15
CA GLN A 5 -22.61 -1.30 2.07
C GLN A 5 -21.60 -0.51 2.90
N ARG A 6 -21.29 -0.93 4.14
CA ARG A 6 -20.28 -0.23 4.96
C ARG A 6 -18.88 -0.21 4.33
N SER A 7 -18.55 -1.21 3.50
CA SER A 7 -17.26 -1.28 2.84
C SER A 7 -17.17 -0.37 1.61
N SER A 8 -18.28 -0.17 0.88
CA SER A 8 -18.35 0.77 -0.25
C SER A 8 -18.31 2.22 0.23
N ASP A 9 -19.05 2.56 1.30
CA ASP A 9 -19.14 3.94 1.79
C ASP A 9 -17.78 4.45 2.28
N ARG A 10 -17.02 3.58 2.96
CA ARG A 10 -15.68 3.91 3.42
C ARG A 10 -14.69 4.08 2.26
N ALA A 11 -14.77 3.25 1.23
CA ALA A 11 -13.90 3.37 0.06
C ALA A 11 -14.18 4.66 -0.71
N VAL A 12 -15.45 5.03 -0.89
CA VAL A 12 -15.87 6.29 -1.49
C VAL A 12 -15.39 7.47 -0.66
N LEU A 13 -15.54 7.43 0.67
CA LEU A 13 -15.03 8.46 1.56
C LEU A 13 -13.51 8.63 1.46
N LEU A 14 -12.75 7.53 1.49
CA LEU A 14 -11.29 7.56 1.37
C LEU A 14 -10.84 8.12 0.03
N LEU A 15 -11.49 7.73 -1.08
CA LEU A 15 -11.19 8.27 -2.40
C LEU A 15 -11.57 9.76 -2.48
N GLY A 16 -12.74 10.15 -1.97
CA GLY A 16 -13.16 11.55 -1.91
C GLY A 16 -12.16 12.42 -1.15
N LEU A 17 -11.72 11.96 0.03
CA LEU A 17 -10.67 12.64 0.80
C LEU A 17 -9.32 12.68 0.06
N ALA A 18 -8.93 11.59 -0.61
CA ALA A 18 -7.71 11.57 -1.42
C ALA A 18 -7.77 12.56 -2.59
N VAL A 19 -8.91 12.66 -3.28
CA VAL A 19 -9.17 13.67 -4.32
C VAL A 19 -9.06 15.07 -3.72
N THR A 20 -9.69 15.33 -2.58
CA THR A 20 -9.60 16.63 -1.90
C THR A 20 -8.16 16.99 -1.53
N VAL A 21 -7.41 16.07 -0.94
CA VAL A 21 -5.99 16.27 -0.59
C VAL A 21 -5.18 16.61 -1.84
N ALA A 22 -5.29 15.82 -2.90
CA ALA A 22 -4.56 16.04 -4.14
C ALA A 22 -4.96 17.36 -4.83
N ALA A 23 -6.26 17.70 -4.84
CA ALA A 23 -6.75 18.95 -5.43
C ALA A 23 -6.25 20.17 -4.65
N VAL A 24 -6.31 20.16 -3.31
CA VAL A 24 -5.79 21.25 -2.47
C VAL A 24 -4.29 21.41 -2.68
N GLU A 25 -3.55 20.31 -2.83
CA GLU A 25 -2.12 20.36 -3.15
C GLU A 25 -1.86 21.05 -4.49
N VAL A 26 -2.58 20.66 -5.57
CA VAL A 26 -2.45 21.31 -6.88
C VAL A 26 -2.76 22.81 -6.79
N LEU A 27 -3.85 23.18 -6.11
CA LEU A 27 -4.25 24.57 -5.96
C LEU A 27 -3.22 25.37 -5.13
N SER A 28 -2.63 24.75 -4.10
CA SER A 28 -1.56 25.36 -3.32
C SER A 28 -0.32 25.62 -4.16
N LEU A 29 0.11 24.64 -4.96
CA LEU A 29 1.26 24.80 -5.86
C LEU A 29 1.01 25.82 -6.98
N ALA A 30 -0.25 25.98 -7.39
CA ALA A 30 -0.67 27.03 -8.32
C ALA A 30 -0.78 28.43 -7.68
N GLY A 31 -0.51 28.56 -6.38
CA GLY A 31 -0.62 29.83 -5.63
C GLY A 31 -2.06 30.28 -5.37
N LEU A 32 -3.05 29.39 -5.57
CA LEU A 32 -4.47 29.71 -5.41
C LEU A 32 -5.00 29.51 -3.99
N VAL A 33 -4.28 28.74 -3.16
CA VAL A 33 -4.61 28.54 -1.74
C VAL A 33 -3.36 28.82 -0.92
N PRO A 34 -3.40 29.77 0.03
CA PRO A 34 -2.26 30.08 0.87
C PRO A 34 -1.99 28.93 1.85
N GLY A 35 -0.71 28.67 2.12
CA GLY A 35 -0.30 27.74 3.17
C GLY A 35 -0.32 28.37 4.57
N TYR A 36 -0.01 27.56 5.58
CA TYR A 36 0.07 27.99 6.97
C TYR A 36 1.51 28.31 7.36
N ALA A 37 1.76 29.50 7.88
CA ALA A 37 3.08 29.86 8.39
C ALA A 37 3.38 29.12 9.70
N THR A 38 4.52 28.46 9.76
CA THR A 38 5.07 27.77 10.94
C THR A 38 6.53 28.17 11.13
N GLY A 39 6.75 29.32 11.77
CA GLY A 39 8.05 30.00 11.71
C GLY A 39 8.33 30.48 10.29
N GLU A 40 9.50 30.14 9.76
CA GLU A 40 9.91 30.49 8.39
C GLU A 40 9.38 29.52 7.32
N LEU A 41 8.72 28.43 7.74
CA LEU A 41 8.20 27.41 6.83
C LEU A 41 6.72 27.59 6.55
N VAL A 42 6.34 27.38 5.29
CA VAL A 42 4.95 27.35 4.87
C VAL A 42 4.50 25.90 4.74
N VAL A 43 3.58 25.47 5.61
CA VAL A 43 2.97 24.14 5.55
C VAL A 43 1.83 24.17 4.51
N PRO A 44 1.77 23.21 3.57
CA PRO A 44 0.69 23.16 2.59
C PRO A 44 -0.69 23.04 3.24
N PRO A 45 -1.73 23.70 2.68
CA PRO A 45 -3.09 23.64 3.20
C PRO A 45 -3.70 22.24 3.10
N SER A 46 -3.11 21.35 2.29
CA SER A 46 -3.48 19.93 2.16
C SER A 46 -3.34 19.16 3.48
N ILE A 47 -2.63 19.70 4.48
CA ILE A 47 -2.53 19.11 5.83
C ILE A 47 -3.89 18.89 6.48
N VAL A 48 -4.86 19.80 6.32
CA VAL A 48 -6.17 19.69 6.98
C VAL A 48 -6.95 18.47 6.45
N PRO A 49 -7.22 18.35 5.14
CA PRO A 49 -7.85 17.14 4.61
C PRO A 49 -6.95 15.90 4.76
N GLY A 50 -5.62 16.07 4.78
CA GLY A 50 -4.65 14.99 5.00
C GLY A 50 -4.77 14.36 6.39
N LEU A 51 -4.89 15.17 7.44
CA LEU A 51 -5.13 14.69 8.81
C LEU A 51 -6.46 13.95 8.94
N LEU A 52 -7.52 14.46 8.30
CA LEU A 52 -8.81 13.78 8.26
C LEU A 52 -8.70 12.43 7.55
N LEU A 53 -8.00 12.37 6.42
CA LEU A 53 -7.72 11.14 5.70
C LEU A 53 -6.96 10.11 6.57
N VAL A 54 -5.92 10.55 7.28
CA VAL A 54 -5.18 9.68 8.22
C VAL A 54 -6.08 9.21 9.36
N ALA A 55 -6.96 10.06 9.89
CA ALA A 55 -7.91 9.68 10.93
C ALA A 55 -8.89 8.60 10.43
N VAL A 56 -9.41 8.72 9.20
CA VAL A 56 -10.31 7.73 8.58
C VAL A 56 -9.57 6.42 8.24
N LEU A 57 -8.30 6.49 7.84
CA LEU A 57 -7.45 5.30 7.69
C LEU A 57 -7.22 4.62 9.05
N GLY A 58 -7.02 5.40 10.11
CA GLY A 58 -6.79 4.94 11.46
C GLY A 58 -5.61 3.96 11.52
N ARG A 59 -5.82 2.80 12.15
CA ARG A 59 -4.78 1.76 12.27
C ARG A 59 -4.27 1.23 10.93
N GLN A 60 -5.00 1.42 9.83
CA GLN A 60 -4.54 0.98 8.51
C GLN A 60 -3.33 1.78 8.02
N ALA A 61 -3.15 3.03 8.47
CA ALA A 61 -1.98 3.85 8.14
C ALA A 61 -0.67 3.28 8.72
N LEU A 62 -0.75 2.44 9.76
CA LEU A 62 0.41 1.72 10.31
C LEU A 62 0.88 0.58 9.37
N GLY A 63 0.03 0.15 8.45
CA GLY A 63 0.28 -0.96 7.54
C GLY A 63 0.50 -2.30 8.25
N ARG A 64 1.04 -3.26 7.52
CA ARG A 64 1.38 -4.60 8.03
C ARG A 64 2.88 -4.85 7.90
N PRO A 65 3.61 -4.94 9.01
CA PRO A 65 5.04 -5.24 8.96
C PRO A 65 5.26 -6.63 8.34
N ARG A 66 6.34 -6.74 7.60
CA ARG A 66 6.87 -7.97 6.98
C ARG A 66 7.86 -8.66 7.89
N ASP A 67 8.64 -7.87 8.64
CA ASP A 67 9.47 -8.34 9.74
C ASP A 67 9.08 -7.54 10.99
N VAL A 68 8.38 -8.19 11.92
CA VAL A 68 7.88 -7.56 13.14
C VAL A 68 9.04 -7.13 14.06
N ARG A 69 10.15 -7.87 14.08
CA ARG A 69 11.29 -7.55 14.94
C ARG A 69 11.94 -6.25 14.45
N VAL A 70 12.18 -6.16 13.15
CA VAL A 70 12.75 -4.96 12.54
C VAL A 70 11.79 -3.77 12.61
N ALA A 71 10.48 -4.00 12.40
CA ALA A 71 9.48 -2.96 12.57
C ALA A 71 9.43 -2.42 14.01
N ARG A 72 9.58 -3.28 15.03
CA ARG A 72 9.69 -2.82 16.43
C ARG A 72 10.91 -1.94 16.64
N VAL A 73 12.05 -2.30 16.07
CA VAL A 73 13.26 -1.46 16.14
C VAL A 73 12.99 -0.10 15.50
N LEU A 74 12.34 -0.04 14.33
CA LEU A 74 11.94 1.23 13.70
C LEU A 74 11.03 2.07 14.64
N TRP A 75 10.02 1.44 15.24
CA TRP A 75 9.05 2.13 16.10
C TRP A 75 9.61 2.59 17.45
N VAL A 76 10.76 2.06 17.88
CA VAL A 76 11.48 2.56 19.07
C VAL A 76 12.53 3.59 18.65
N ALA A 77 13.41 3.23 17.72
CA ALA A 77 14.54 4.06 17.33
C ALA A 77 14.10 5.33 16.57
N GLY A 78 13.06 5.24 15.74
CA GLY A 78 12.58 6.38 14.96
C GLY A 78 12.06 7.53 15.82
N PRO A 79 11.11 7.30 16.76
CA PRO A 79 10.66 8.35 17.66
C PRO A 79 11.78 8.93 18.52
N ILE A 80 12.72 8.10 19.01
CA ILE A 80 13.90 8.57 19.76
C ILE A 80 14.77 9.48 18.90
N LEU A 81 15.00 9.09 17.64
CA LEU A 81 15.77 9.89 16.69
C LEU A 81 15.09 11.23 16.40
N VAL A 82 13.77 11.21 16.15
CA VAL A 82 12.99 12.43 15.93
C VAL A 82 13.05 13.33 17.17
N ALA A 83 12.78 12.80 18.36
CA ALA A 83 12.88 13.56 19.60
C ALA A 83 14.29 14.13 19.83
N SER A 84 15.34 13.36 19.56
CA SER A 84 16.73 13.83 19.64
C SER A 84 17.01 14.96 18.65
N ALA A 85 16.47 14.87 17.43
CA ALA A 85 16.55 15.95 16.46
C ALA A 85 15.85 17.20 16.99
N PHE A 86 14.63 17.10 17.54
CA PHE A 86 13.93 18.23 18.17
C PHE A 86 14.75 18.90 19.28
N VAL A 87 15.45 18.12 20.12
CA VAL A 87 16.36 18.65 21.14
C VAL A 87 17.57 19.36 20.51
N ALA A 88 18.14 18.81 19.44
CA ALA A 88 19.23 19.46 18.72
C ALA A 88 18.77 20.77 18.05
N TYR A 89 17.55 20.82 17.50
CA TYR A 89 16.97 22.02 16.90
C TYR A 89 16.87 23.17 17.88
N GLN A 90 16.54 22.92 19.15
CA GLN A 90 16.49 23.96 20.18
C GLN A 90 17.83 24.69 20.39
N ARG A 91 18.95 24.13 19.90
CA ARG A 91 20.29 24.72 20.03
C ARG A 91 20.71 25.56 18.84
N VAL A 92 20.07 25.37 17.68
CA VAL A 92 20.49 26.02 16.43
C VAL A 92 19.40 26.86 15.77
N THR A 93 18.13 26.58 16.07
CA THR A 93 16.99 27.35 15.56
C THR A 93 15.77 27.20 16.49
N SER A 94 14.57 27.47 15.99
CA SER A 94 13.31 27.35 16.71
C SER A 94 12.74 25.91 16.70
N PRO A 95 12.25 25.40 17.85
CA PRO A 95 11.51 24.14 17.89
C PRO A 95 10.20 24.18 17.09
N VAL A 96 9.66 25.38 16.81
CA VAL A 96 8.49 25.55 15.95
C VAL A 96 8.83 25.20 14.49
N GLN A 97 10.04 25.51 14.04
CA GLN A 97 10.51 25.15 12.70
C GLN A 97 10.69 23.63 12.57
N ALA A 98 11.24 22.97 13.60
CA ALA A 98 11.33 21.51 13.65
C ALA A 98 9.94 20.86 13.56
N LEU A 99 8.96 21.42 14.26
CA LEU A 99 7.57 20.95 14.20
C LEU A 99 6.97 21.17 12.81
N GLY A 100 7.17 22.35 12.22
CA GLY A 100 6.76 22.66 10.85
C GLY A 100 7.32 21.67 9.84
N LEU A 101 8.63 21.37 9.89
CA LEU A 101 9.27 20.37 9.06
C LEU A 101 8.67 18.98 9.25
N ALA A 102 8.48 18.55 10.50
CA ALA A 102 7.93 17.24 10.79
C ALA A 102 6.49 17.09 10.25
N VAL A 103 5.65 18.12 10.44
CA VAL A 103 4.27 18.14 9.95
C VAL A 103 4.24 18.18 8.42
N ALA A 104 5.04 19.03 7.78
CA ALA A 104 5.13 19.10 6.32
C ALA A 104 5.59 17.77 5.73
N SER A 105 6.65 17.16 6.28
CA SER A 105 7.18 15.87 5.81
C SER A 105 6.15 14.74 5.94
N ALA A 106 5.41 14.71 7.06
CA ALA A 106 4.35 13.72 7.25
C ALA A 106 3.19 13.94 6.27
N ASN A 107 2.80 15.19 6.02
CA ASN A 107 1.78 15.55 5.04
C ASN A 107 2.18 15.13 3.63
N GLU A 108 3.43 15.37 3.23
CA GLU A 108 3.93 14.96 1.92
C GLU A 108 3.82 13.44 1.72
N GLU A 109 4.01 12.62 2.76
CA GLU A 109 3.77 11.18 2.62
C GLU A 109 2.28 10.84 2.47
N VAL A 110 1.38 11.59 3.11
CA VAL A 110 -0.07 11.45 2.87
C VAL A 110 -0.43 11.80 1.43
N VAL A 111 0.09 12.92 0.92
CA VAL A 111 -0.17 13.39 -0.45
C VAL A 111 0.44 12.43 -1.48
N TYR A 112 1.75 12.22 -1.41
CA TYR A 112 2.51 11.59 -2.49
C TYR A 112 2.63 10.07 -2.35
N ARG A 113 2.33 9.46 -1.20
CA ARG A 113 2.35 8.00 -1.04
C ARG A 113 0.97 7.40 -0.85
N PHE A 114 -0.05 8.22 -0.66
CA PHE A 114 -1.43 7.77 -0.65
C PHE A 114 -2.33 8.50 -1.63
N ALA A 115 -2.54 9.81 -1.46
CA ALA A 115 -3.60 10.53 -2.16
C ALA A 115 -3.42 10.51 -3.68
N VAL A 116 -2.26 10.98 -4.17
CA VAL A 116 -1.94 10.99 -5.60
C VAL A 116 -1.95 9.57 -6.20
N PRO A 117 -1.25 8.57 -5.61
CA PRO A 117 -1.35 7.20 -6.11
C PRO A 117 -2.78 6.65 -6.16
N ALA A 118 -3.60 6.92 -5.14
CA ALA A 118 -4.98 6.44 -5.08
C ALA A 118 -5.85 7.07 -6.17
N VAL A 119 -5.76 8.39 -6.36
CA VAL A 119 -6.51 9.12 -7.39
C VAL A 119 -6.10 8.65 -8.79
N VAL A 120 -4.80 8.60 -9.09
CA VAL A 120 -4.30 8.14 -10.40
C VAL A 120 -4.70 6.69 -10.66
N THR A 121 -4.58 5.81 -9.66
CA THR A 121 -5.02 4.42 -9.78
C THR A 121 -6.51 4.32 -10.09
N ALA A 122 -7.35 5.10 -9.39
CA ALA A 122 -8.79 5.10 -9.58
C ALA A 122 -9.17 5.56 -11.00
N VAL A 123 -8.56 6.65 -11.48
CA VAL A 123 -8.76 7.15 -12.85
C VAL A 123 -8.35 6.11 -13.88
N LEU A 124 -7.15 5.55 -13.78
CA LEU A 124 -6.67 4.54 -14.72
C LEU A 124 -7.51 3.26 -14.69
N THR A 125 -7.99 2.86 -13.52
CA THR A 125 -8.88 1.70 -13.38
C THR A 125 -10.24 1.98 -14.02
N ALA A 126 -10.79 3.19 -13.88
CA ALA A 126 -12.00 3.60 -14.58
C ALA A 126 -11.81 3.60 -16.10
N LEU A 127 -10.59 3.89 -16.57
CA LEU A 127 -10.17 3.73 -17.97
C LEU A 127 -9.81 2.29 -18.37
N ARG A 128 -10.15 1.30 -17.53
CA ARG A 128 -9.94 -0.14 -17.75
C ARG A 128 -8.47 -0.58 -17.84
N VAL A 129 -7.53 0.20 -17.29
CA VAL A 129 -6.15 -0.25 -17.09
C VAL A 129 -6.11 -1.31 -15.99
N PRO A 130 -5.38 -2.43 -16.16
CA PRO A 130 -5.26 -3.45 -15.12
C PRO A 130 -4.79 -2.84 -13.79
N THR A 131 -5.50 -3.12 -12.69
CA THR A 131 -5.30 -2.46 -11.40
C THR A 131 -3.86 -2.52 -10.88
N ARG A 132 -3.15 -3.64 -11.12
CA ARG A 132 -1.72 -3.74 -10.75
C ARG A 132 -0.88 -2.71 -11.49
N THR A 133 -1.07 -2.57 -12.80
CA THR A 133 -0.39 -1.57 -13.63
C THR A 133 -0.80 -0.17 -13.21
N ALA A 134 -2.10 0.09 -13.02
CA ALA A 134 -2.63 1.37 -12.57
C ALA A 134 -1.99 1.83 -11.24
N ARG A 135 -1.82 0.91 -10.28
CA ARG A 135 -1.15 1.18 -9.00
C ARG A 135 0.32 1.53 -9.17
N ILE A 136 1.05 0.77 -9.97
CA ILE A 136 2.47 1.05 -10.26
C ILE A 136 2.62 2.43 -10.91
N VAL A 137 1.77 2.74 -11.89
CA VAL A 137 1.76 4.06 -12.53
C VAL A 137 1.42 5.15 -11.52
N GLY A 138 0.42 4.95 -10.65
CA GLY A 138 0.08 5.92 -9.61
C GLY A 138 1.23 6.25 -8.68
N PHE A 139 1.98 5.25 -8.21
CA PHE A 139 3.19 5.48 -7.40
C PHE A 139 4.32 6.12 -8.21
N ALA A 140 4.52 5.74 -9.47
CA ALA A 140 5.53 6.33 -10.33
C ALA A 140 5.24 7.82 -10.59
N THR A 141 4.00 8.17 -10.92
CA THR A 141 3.56 9.56 -11.11
C THR A 141 3.79 10.38 -9.85
N ALA A 142 3.41 9.86 -8.68
CA ALA A 142 3.60 10.57 -7.42
C ALA A 142 5.09 10.72 -7.05
N ALA A 143 5.93 9.72 -7.36
CA ALA A 143 7.37 9.82 -7.15
C ALA A 143 8.02 10.87 -8.06
N VAL A 144 7.62 10.94 -9.33
CA VAL A 144 8.08 11.98 -10.25
C VAL A 144 7.68 13.36 -9.74
N TRP A 145 6.40 13.57 -9.43
CA TRP A 145 5.92 14.85 -8.89
C TRP A 145 6.67 15.24 -7.61
N PHE A 146 6.84 14.30 -6.68
CA PHE A 146 7.59 14.53 -5.45
C PHE A 146 9.00 15.06 -5.70
N VAL A 147 9.75 14.51 -6.66
CA VAL A 147 11.11 15.00 -6.99
C VAL A 147 11.09 16.45 -7.48
N PHE A 148 10.03 16.85 -8.20
CA PHE A 148 9.91 18.17 -8.82
C PHE A 148 9.23 19.21 -7.92
N LEU A 149 8.97 18.94 -6.64
CA LEU A 149 8.39 19.96 -5.76
C LEU A 149 9.30 21.19 -5.67
N PRO A 150 8.74 22.42 -5.67
CA PRO A 150 9.53 23.65 -5.63
C PRO A 150 10.56 23.65 -4.48
N GLY A 151 10.13 23.28 -3.27
CA GLY A 151 11.03 23.19 -2.12
C GLY A 151 12.14 22.15 -2.24
N HIS A 152 11.99 21.13 -3.09
CA HIS A 152 13.07 20.19 -3.41
C HIS A 152 13.98 20.76 -4.49
N GLN A 153 13.45 21.46 -5.47
CA GLN A 153 14.25 22.15 -6.50
C GLN A 153 15.16 23.21 -5.87
N ASP A 154 14.66 23.96 -4.87
CA ASP A 154 15.44 24.95 -4.13
C ASP A 154 16.63 24.33 -3.37
N GLN A 155 16.55 23.03 -3.03
CA GLN A 155 17.63 22.27 -2.40
C GLN A 155 18.61 21.65 -3.41
N MET A 156 18.32 21.73 -4.71
CA MET A 156 19.13 21.14 -5.77
C MET A 156 19.97 22.20 -6.48
N SER A 157 21.27 22.24 -6.19
CA SER A 157 22.24 23.02 -6.98
C SER A 157 22.61 22.36 -8.32
N SER A 158 22.21 21.11 -8.57
CA SER A 158 22.42 20.40 -9.83
C SER A 158 21.42 19.24 -10.02
N ILE A 159 21.24 18.80 -11.27
CA ILE A 159 20.38 17.66 -11.62
C ILE A 159 20.81 16.36 -10.91
N ALA A 160 22.10 16.20 -10.63
CA ALA A 160 22.60 15.02 -9.91
C ALA A 160 21.97 14.87 -8.51
N LEU A 161 21.56 15.98 -7.90
CA LEU A 161 20.89 15.99 -6.60
C LEU A 161 19.43 15.55 -6.65
N MET A 162 18.87 15.27 -7.84
CA MET A 162 17.58 14.58 -7.96
C MET A 162 17.65 13.13 -7.49
N ALA A 163 18.81 12.48 -7.62
CA ALA A 163 18.95 11.05 -7.33
C ALA A 163 18.59 10.69 -5.87
N PRO A 164 19.03 11.43 -4.83
CA PRO A 164 18.55 11.24 -3.47
C PRO A 164 17.03 11.32 -3.31
N PHE A 165 16.36 12.32 -3.92
CA PHE A 165 14.90 12.47 -3.85
C PHE A 165 14.19 11.31 -4.56
N ALA A 166 14.66 10.93 -5.74
CA ALA A 166 14.11 9.81 -6.50
C ALA A 166 14.30 8.48 -5.76
N ALA A 167 15.47 8.25 -5.16
CA ALA A 167 15.75 7.06 -4.38
C ALA A 167 14.84 6.98 -3.14
N PHE A 168 14.69 8.09 -2.42
CA PHE A 168 13.78 8.17 -1.29
C PHE A 168 12.33 7.88 -1.70
N ALA A 169 11.82 8.56 -2.73
CA ALA A 169 10.46 8.39 -3.22
C ALA A 169 10.18 6.95 -3.68
N ALA A 170 11.13 6.31 -4.37
CA ALA A 170 11.00 4.93 -4.80
C ALA A 170 10.98 3.95 -3.62
N LEU A 171 11.87 4.12 -2.63
CA LEU A 171 11.95 3.24 -1.48
C LEU A 171 10.71 3.34 -0.58
N THR A 172 10.22 4.56 -0.31
CA THR A 172 8.99 4.75 0.47
C THR A 172 7.74 4.31 -0.29
N ALA A 173 7.68 4.50 -1.61
CA ALA A 173 6.64 3.92 -2.45
C ALA A 173 6.62 2.38 -2.35
N VAL A 174 7.77 1.71 -2.33
CA VAL A 174 7.84 0.25 -2.13
C VAL A 174 7.33 -0.14 -0.74
N VAL A 175 7.70 0.60 0.31
CA VAL A 175 7.20 0.39 1.67
C VAL A 175 5.68 0.45 1.70
N VAL A 176 5.08 1.50 1.15
CA VAL A 176 3.63 1.71 1.16
C VAL A 176 2.91 0.75 0.23
N TYR A 177 3.40 0.54 -1.00
CA TYR A 177 2.83 -0.41 -1.96
C TYR A 177 2.73 -1.83 -1.37
N ARG A 178 3.77 -2.28 -0.66
CA ARG A 178 3.82 -3.65 -0.12
C ARG A 178 3.14 -3.79 1.23
N SER A 179 3.18 -2.79 2.10
CA SER A 179 2.67 -2.94 3.47
C SER A 179 1.45 -2.10 3.80
N GLY A 180 1.18 -1.05 3.03
CA GLY A 180 0.23 0.00 3.36
C GLY A 180 0.69 0.95 4.48
N SER A 181 1.95 0.86 4.94
CA SER A 181 2.44 1.66 6.07
C SER A 181 2.86 3.06 5.64
N LEU A 182 1.90 4.00 5.66
CA LEU A 182 2.20 5.42 5.52
C LEU A 182 2.99 5.93 6.72
N ALA A 183 2.72 5.41 7.91
CA ALA A 183 3.35 5.88 9.13
C ALA A 183 4.87 5.55 9.17
N ALA A 184 5.28 4.39 8.64
CA ALA A 184 6.71 4.07 8.51
C ALA A 184 7.40 4.99 7.48
N ALA A 185 6.73 5.31 6.36
CA ALA A 185 7.24 6.23 5.36
C ALA A 185 7.36 7.66 5.91
N ALA A 186 6.33 8.16 6.60
CA ALA A 186 6.31 9.45 7.28
C ALA A 186 7.42 9.58 8.32
N LEU A 187 7.60 8.57 9.17
CA LEU A 187 8.67 8.56 10.16
C LEU A 187 10.06 8.64 9.50
N ALA A 188 10.27 7.91 8.40
CA ALA A 188 11.51 7.98 7.63
C ALA A 188 11.72 9.35 7.00
N HIS A 189 10.67 9.95 6.46
CA HIS A 189 10.72 11.28 5.87
C HIS A 189 11.07 12.36 6.89
N VAL A 190 10.37 12.37 8.02
CA VAL A 190 10.60 13.31 9.12
C VAL A 190 12.04 13.23 9.60
N ALA A 191 12.56 12.02 9.81
CA ALA A 191 13.95 11.81 10.22
C ALA A 191 14.95 12.36 9.17
N LEU A 192 14.68 12.14 7.88
CA LEU A 192 15.51 12.63 6.78
C LEU A 192 15.51 14.15 6.69
N ASN A 193 14.34 14.79 6.76
CA ASN A 193 14.24 16.24 6.65
C ASN A 193 14.84 16.95 7.86
N LEU A 194 14.53 16.50 9.07
CA LEU A 194 15.12 17.07 10.29
C LEU A 194 16.65 16.96 10.27
N SER A 195 17.20 15.79 9.90
CA SER A 195 18.66 15.62 9.81
C SER A 195 19.30 16.40 8.66
N THR A 196 18.58 16.65 7.56
CA THR A 196 19.06 17.49 6.46
C THR A 196 19.27 18.92 6.91
N PHE A 197 18.27 19.52 7.53
CA PHE A 197 18.37 20.88 8.02
C PHE A 197 19.36 21.01 9.20
N LEU A 198 19.49 20.01 10.07
CA LEU A 198 20.57 20.01 11.09
C LEU A 198 21.98 20.01 10.48
N VAL A 199 22.16 19.44 9.28
CA VAL A 199 23.44 19.58 8.55
C VAL A 199 23.59 20.98 8.00
N LEU A 200 22.52 21.57 7.44
CA LEU A 200 22.55 22.94 6.91
C LEU A 200 22.88 23.97 8.00
N GLU A 201 22.35 23.77 9.20
CA GLU A 201 22.64 24.61 10.38
C GLU A 201 23.98 24.27 11.06
N GLY A 202 24.77 23.33 10.51
CA GLY A 202 26.06 22.94 11.07
C GLY A 202 26.01 22.17 12.40
N ALA A 203 24.81 21.75 12.85
CA ALA A 203 24.61 21.04 14.11
C ALA A 203 25.13 19.59 14.08
N ILE A 204 25.10 18.95 12.92
CA ILE A 204 25.62 17.59 12.70
C ILE A 204 26.40 17.51 11.39
N THR A 205 27.24 16.48 11.26
CA THR A 205 28.01 16.26 10.03
C THR A 205 27.18 15.58 8.94
N VAL A 206 27.57 15.77 7.67
CA VAL A 206 27.02 15.02 6.52
C VAL A 206 27.12 13.50 6.73
N ARG A 207 28.20 13.02 7.37
CA ARG A 207 28.39 11.60 7.70
C ARG A 207 27.34 11.12 8.70
N THR A 208 27.09 11.89 9.76
CA THR A 208 26.06 11.59 10.77
C THR A 208 24.68 11.48 10.11
N ARG A 209 24.33 12.45 9.25
CA ARG A 209 23.09 12.41 8.46
C ARG A 209 23.03 11.16 7.57
N GLY A 210 24.12 10.83 6.86
CA GLY A 210 24.18 9.65 6.00
C GLY A 210 23.88 8.35 6.76
N VAL A 211 24.43 8.19 7.96
CA VAL A 211 24.16 7.04 8.83
C VAL A 211 22.68 7.02 9.26
N VAL A 212 22.15 8.16 9.71
CA VAL A 212 20.75 8.28 10.12
C VAL A 212 19.81 7.87 9.00
N VAL A 213 20.00 8.44 7.80
CA VAL A 213 19.17 8.15 6.62
C VAL A 213 19.27 6.68 6.23
N ALA A 214 20.49 6.13 6.16
CA ALA A 214 20.70 4.73 5.82
C ALA A 214 20.00 3.79 6.80
N VAL A 215 20.19 3.99 8.11
CA VAL A 215 19.58 3.15 9.15
C VAL A 215 18.05 3.21 9.07
N VAL A 216 17.46 4.40 9.03
CA VAL A 216 16.00 4.55 9.05
C VAL A 216 15.36 3.97 7.78
N LEU A 217 15.96 4.20 6.61
CA LEU A 217 15.45 3.63 5.35
C LEU A 217 15.63 2.11 5.31
N LEU A 218 16.76 1.57 5.78
CA LEU A 218 16.96 0.12 5.87
C LEU A 218 15.92 -0.52 6.79
N LEU A 219 15.67 0.06 7.96
CA LEU A 219 14.66 -0.42 8.90
C LEU A 219 13.24 -0.36 8.29
N ALA A 220 12.90 0.73 7.59
CA ALA A 220 11.60 0.86 6.92
C ALA A 220 11.45 -0.17 5.78
N VAL A 221 12.42 -0.27 4.88
CA VAL A 221 12.39 -1.18 3.72
C VAL A 221 12.45 -2.64 4.17
N TRP A 222 13.25 -2.98 5.16
CA TRP A 222 13.32 -4.34 5.67
C TRP A 222 12.06 -4.70 6.47
N GLY A 223 11.64 -3.82 7.38
CA GLY A 223 10.48 -4.02 8.23
C GLY A 223 9.16 -4.09 7.45
N TYR A 224 9.03 -3.36 6.33
CA TYR A 224 7.76 -3.18 5.63
C TYR A 224 7.83 -3.45 4.11
N GLY A 225 8.98 -3.25 3.48
CA GLY A 225 9.17 -3.36 2.03
C GLY A 225 9.52 -4.76 1.51
N ARG A 226 9.74 -5.79 2.33
CA ARG A 226 10.07 -7.14 1.83
C ARG A 226 8.87 -7.87 1.20
N ARG A 227 9.14 -8.69 0.17
CA ARG A 227 8.14 -9.66 -0.33
C ARG A 227 7.88 -10.69 0.78
N ARG A 228 6.61 -11.10 0.94
CA ARG A 228 6.27 -12.18 1.88
C ARG A 228 6.59 -13.48 1.17
N GLU A 229 7.44 -14.30 1.75
CA GLU A 229 7.54 -15.70 1.34
C GLU A 229 6.21 -16.37 1.69
N MET A 230 5.59 -17.03 0.70
CA MET A 230 4.32 -17.71 0.90
C MET A 230 4.57 -18.94 1.77
N ALA A 231 4.11 -18.91 3.01
CA ALA A 231 3.82 -20.15 3.72
C ALA A 231 2.61 -20.83 3.04
N PRO A 232 2.55 -22.18 3.02
CA PRO A 232 1.42 -22.93 2.46
C PRO A 232 0.09 -22.40 3.02
N ALA A 233 -0.88 -22.17 2.13
CA ALA A 233 -2.06 -21.37 2.37
C ALA A 233 -2.91 -21.88 3.55
N ALA A 234 -2.98 -21.10 4.62
CA ALA A 234 -4.10 -21.14 5.56
C ALA A 234 -5.36 -20.56 4.89
N PRO A 235 -6.57 -21.02 5.27
CA PRO A 235 -7.81 -20.56 4.65
C PRO A 235 -7.98 -19.03 4.74
N PRO A 236 -8.55 -18.40 3.69
CA PRO A 236 -8.48 -16.96 3.50
C PRO A 236 -9.35 -16.20 4.50
N VAL A 237 -8.70 -15.47 5.42
CA VAL A 237 -9.34 -14.41 6.21
C VAL A 237 -9.52 -13.18 5.31
N ARG A 238 -10.79 -12.82 5.03
CA ARG A 238 -11.18 -11.62 4.28
C ARG A 238 -10.86 -10.38 5.12
N LEU A 239 -9.87 -9.59 4.72
CA LEU A 239 -9.60 -8.28 5.31
C LEU A 239 -9.47 -7.24 4.20
N ALA A 240 -10.38 -6.27 4.22
CA ALA A 240 -10.38 -5.10 3.35
C ALA A 240 -9.06 -4.33 3.49
N VAL A 241 -8.25 -4.37 2.45
CA VAL A 241 -7.08 -3.52 2.29
C VAL A 241 -7.59 -2.23 1.62
N PRO A 242 -7.24 -1.03 2.11
CA PRO A 242 -7.80 0.24 1.63
C PRO A 242 -7.55 0.56 0.15
N PHE A 243 -6.66 -0.18 -0.52
CA PHE A 243 -6.37 -0.01 -1.95
C PHE A 243 -7.22 -0.89 -2.87
N ASN A 244 -8.08 -1.74 -2.32
CA ASN A 244 -9.09 -2.45 -3.11
C ASN A 244 -10.32 -1.55 -3.22
N LEU A 245 -10.22 -0.51 -4.06
CA LEU A 245 -11.40 0.14 -4.62
C LEU A 245 -12.10 -0.89 -5.51
N ALA A 246 -12.95 -1.70 -4.91
CA ALA A 246 -13.94 -2.47 -5.64
C ALA A 246 -14.96 -1.47 -6.16
N VAL A 247 -14.75 -1.00 -7.40
CA VAL A 247 -15.80 -0.29 -8.14
C VAL A 247 -16.85 -1.35 -8.48
N PRO A 248 -18.11 -1.20 -8.07
CA PRO A 248 -19.17 -2.08 -8.54
C PRO A 248 -19.29 -1.90 -10.05
N VAL A 249 -18.93 -2.95 -10.79
CA VAL A 249 -19.39 -3.14 -12.16
C VAL A 249 -20.74 -3.84 -11.99
N ASP A 250 -21.79 -3.28 -12.57
CA ASP A 250 -23.21 -3.63 -12.45
C ASP A 250 -23.55 -5.05 -11.94
N ASP A 251 -24.55 -5.11 -11.05
CA ASP A 251 -25.21 -6.32 -10.52
C ASP A 251 -24.33 -7.38 -9.85
N GLY A 252 -23.72 -7.01 -8.71
CA GLY A 252 -23.22 -7.99 -7.73
C GLY A 252 -21.87 -8.62 -8.06
N LEU A 253 -21.16 -8.10 -9.06
CA LEU A 253 -19.85 -8.58 -9.46
C LEU A 253 -18.75 -8.10 -8.51
N VAL A 254 -18.11 -9.03 -7.79
CA VAL A 254 -16.95 -8.73 -6.94
C VAL A 254 -15.70 -9.30 -7.59
N ILE A 255 -14.84 -8.43 -8.11
CA ILE A 255 -13.54 -8.83 -8.67
C ILE A 255 -12.47 -8.71 -7.58
N ASP A 256 -11.92 -9.86 -7.17
CA ASP A 256 -10.82 -9.91 -6.21
C ASP A 256 -9.47 -9.72 -6.90
N LEU A 257 -8.86 -8.54 -6.71
CA LEU A 257 -7.65 -8.08 -7.41
C LEU A 257 -6.40 -8.06 -6.52
N ARG A 258 -6.34 -8.93 -5.50
CA ARG A 258 -5.17 -9.03 -4.61
C ARG A 258 -3.94 -9.59 -5.36
N ASP A 259 -2.78 -8.94 -5.19
CA ASP A 259 -1.49 -9.44 -5.71
C ASP A 259 -1.18 -10.85 -5.16
N GLY A 260 -0.95 -11.82 -6.06
CA GLY A 260 -0.59 -13.20 -5.72
C GLY A 260 -1.75 -14.19 -5.65
N VAL A 261 -2.96 -13.80 -6.06
CA VAL A 261 -4.15 -14.66 -6.14
C VAL A 261 -4.64 -14.69 -7.61
N VAL A 262 -5.12 -15.84 -8.08
CA VAL A 262 -5.79 -15.93 -9.40
C VAL A 262 -7.04 -15.05 -9.34
N PRO A 263 -7.25 -14.10 -10.27
CA PRO A 263 -8.41 -13.23 -10.23
C PRO A 263 -9.69 -14.05 -10.22
N THR A 264 -10.60 -13.78 -9.29
CA THR A 264 -11.89 -14.49 -9.21
C THR A 264 -13.07 -13.53 -9.27
N VAL A 265 -14.13 -13.97 -9.95
CA VAL A 265 -15.46 -13.35 -9.94
C VAL A 265 -16.34 -14.06 -8.93
N THR A 266 -17.02 -13.32 -8.07
CA THR A 266 -18.18 -13.84 -7.34
C THR A 266 -19.45 -13.49 -8.12
N LEU A 267 -20.20 -14.51 -8.52
CA LEU A 267 -21.48 -14.38 -9.21
C LEU A 267 -22.62 -14.02 -8.22
N PRO A 268 -23.76 -13.49 -8.69
CA PRO A 268 -24.91 -13.15 -7.83
C PRO A 268 -25.45 -14.32 -7.00
N ASP A 269 -25.22 -15.55 -7.45
CA ASP A 269 -25.59 -16.79 -6.76
C ASP A 269 -24.55 -17.26 -5.72
N GLY A 270 -23.49 -16.48 -5.49
CA GLY A 270 -22.43 -16.76 -4.52
C GLY A 270 -21.32 -17.67 -5.04
N ARG A 271 -21.37 -18.16 -6.28
CA ARG A 271 -20.30 -18.97 -6.88
C ARG A 271 -19.06 -18.12 -7.16
N VAL A 272 -17.88 -18.69 -6.96
CA VAL A 272 -16.58 -18.05 -7.22
C VAL A 272 -15.93 -18.71 -8.44
N GLN A 273 -15.66 -17.94 -9.50
CA GLN A 273 -15.06 -18.42 -10.75
C GLN A 273 -13.71 -17.73 -11.02
N ALA A 274 -12.67 -18.50 -11.34
CA ALA A 274 -11.38 -17.94 -11.75
C ALA A 274 -11.48 -17.34 -13.17
N ILE A 275 -10.97 -16.12 -13.35
CA ILE A 275 -10.89 -15.44 -14.65
C ILE A 275 -9.63 -15.94 -15.36
N GLY A 276 -9.81 -16.57 -16.53
CA GLY A 276 -8.71 -16.98 -17.42
C GLY A 276 -8.13 -18.38 -17.18
N GLY A 277 -8.73 -19.20 -16.32
CA GLY A 277 -8.44 -20.64 -16.23
C GLY A 277 -9.39 -21.47 -17.12
N PRO A 278 -9.03 -22.71 -17.50
CA PRO A 278 -9.99 -23.62 -18.12
C PRO A 278 -11.23 -23.75 -17.21
N PRO A 279 -12.46 -23.83 -17.76
CA PRO A 279 -13.66 -23.90 -16.96
C PRO A 279 -13.54 -25.05 -15.96
N ALA A 280 -13.85 -24.76 -14.69
CA ALA A 280 -13.89 -25.80 -13.67
C ALA A 280 -14.87 -26.88 -14.15
N ARG A 281 -14.37 -28.11 -14.33
CA ARG A 281 -15.25 -29.27 -14.54
C ARG A 281 -16.25 -29.26 -13.40
N ALA A 282 -17.54 -29.26 -13.75
CA ALA A 282 -18.59 -29.51 -12.78
C ALA A 282 -18.19 -30.77 -12.00
N LYS A 283 -18.22 -30.69 -10.66
CA LYS A 283 -18.24 -31.91 -9.86
C LYS A 283 -19.54 -32.61 -10.21
N GLU A 284 -19.48 -33.55 -11.15
CA GLU A 284 -20.48 -34.60 -11.23
C GLU A 284 -20.50 -35.23 -9.84
N GLY A 285 -21.62 -35.07 -9.14
CA GLY A 285 -21.87 -35.82 -7.91
C GLY A 285 -21.74 -37.31 -8.22
N PRO A 286 -21.40 -38.15 -7.23
CA PRO A 286 -21.31 -39.58 -7.46
C PRO A 286 -22.61 -40.05 -8.08
N ALA A 287 -22.51 -40.61 -9.29
CA ALA A 287 -23.63 -41.22 -10.00
C ALA A 287 -24.31 -42.19 -9.05
N ALA A 288 -25.62 -42.02 -8.86
CA ALA A 288 -26.43 -42.99 -8.14
C ALA A 288 -26.17 -44.36 -8.75
N ALA A 289 -25.77 -45.32 -7.91
CA ALA A 289 -25.56 -46.69 -8.33
C ALA A 289 -26.84 -47.19 -9.02
N PRO A 290 -26.75 -47.85 -10.18
CA PRO A 290 -27.91 -48.42 -10.81
C PRO A 290 -28.50 -49.49 -9.89
N ALA A 291 -29.83 -49.45 -9.74
CA ALA A 291 -30.57 -50.48 -9.02
C ALA A 291 -30.24 -51.87 -9.59
N PRO A 292 -30.10 -52.92 -8.75
CA PRO A 292 -29.80 -54.26 -9.24
C PRO A 292 -30.97 -54.77 -10.09
N LEU A 293 -30.66 -55.07 -11.36
CA LEU A 293 -31.52 -55.84 -12.25
C LEU A 293 -31.74 -57.22 -11.64
N ALA A 294 -33.02 -57.62 -11.55
CA ALA A 294 -33.43 -58.96 -11.16
C ALA A 294 -32.74 -60.00 -12.06
N SER A 295 -32.06 -60.96 -11.44
CA SER A 295 -31.42 -62.08 -12.11
C SER A 295 -32.46 -62.97 -12.79
N ASP A 296 -32.34 -63.07 -14.11
CA ASP A 296 -33.03 -64.02 -14.98
C ASP A 296 -32.62 -65.46 -14.61
N PRO A 297 -33.55 -66.36 -14.26
CA PRO A 297 -33.25 -67.72 -13.83
C PRO A 297 -33.15 -68.69 -15.00
N THR A 298 -32.39 -68.37 -16.06
CA THR A 298 -32.17 -69.32 -17.17
C THR A 298 -30.82 -69.15 -17.86
N ALA A 299 -29.72 -69.60 -17.24
CA ALA A 299 -28.54 -70.01 -18.01
C ALA A 299 -27.63 -70.98 -17.22
N PRO A 300 -27.00 -71.97 -17.88
CA PRO A 300 -26.59 -73.23 -17.27
C PRO A 300 -25.16 -73.22 -16.72
N LEU A 301 -24.92 -74.13 -15.77
CA LEU A 301 -23.61 -74.60 -15.34
C LEU A 301 -22.72 -74.95 -16.55
N LEU A 302 -21.55 -74.33 -16.64
CA LEU A 302 -20.39 -74.95 -17.28
C LEU A 302 -19.16 -74.83 -16.39
N ALA A 303 -18.45 -75.95 -16.36
CA ALA A 303 -17.46 -76.36 -15.41
C ALA A 303 -16.04 -75.89 -15.78
N ARG A 304 -15.19 -75.88 -14.73
CA ARG A 304 -13.77 -76.31 -14.70
C ARG A 304 -12.72 -75.61 -15.59
N GLY A 305 -11.57 -75.38 -14.96
CA GLY A 305 -10.25 -75.28 -15.61
C GLY A 305 -9.44 -74.13 -15.00
N ALA A 306 -8.72 -74.37 -13.91
CA ALA A 306 -7.31 -74.77 -13.91
C ALA A 306 -6.37 -73.59 -14.21
N ASP A 307 -5.74 -73.12 -13.14
CA ASP A 307 -4.42 -72.47 -13.10
C ASP A 307 -3.38 -73.36 -13.80
N PRO A 308 -2.51 -72.79 -14.65
CA PRO A 308 -1.12 -72.70 -14.22
C PRO A 308 -0.42 -71.42 -14.71
N GLY A 309 0.16 -70.69 -13.76
CA GLY A 309 1.56 -70.24 -13.76
C GLY A 309 2.26 -69.73 -15.05
N GLN A 310 2.84 -68.54 -14.87
CA GLN A 310 4.06 -68.00 -15.47
C GLN A 310 3.95 -66.96 -16.62
N LEU A 311 4.56 -65.81 -16.29
CA LEU A 311 5.02 -64.64 -17.07
C LEU A 311 4.01 -63.53 -17.36
#